data_AF-A0A443WBN3-F1
#
_entry.id   AF-A0A443WBN3-F1
#
_cell.length_a   1.000
_cell.length_b   1.000
_cell.length_c   1.000
_cell.angle_alpha   90.00
_cell.angle_beta   90.00
_cell.angle_gamma   90.00
#
_symmetry.space_group_name_H-M   'P 1'
#
loop_
_entity.id
_entity.type
_entity.pdbx_description
1 polymer ?
#
loop_
_entity_poly.entity_id
_entity_poly.type
_entity_poly.pdbx_seq_one_letter_code
_entity_poly.pdbx_strand_id
1 'polypeptide(L)'
;MFYRNEVISYLQTNKILALKLDRALTGVEKAVSNQIESIGAGAMRMLYYTSCFTDEYQDVCQQQKNEDLRFKQGVIYLLRHGNLVYDLLKIYFEQIFKFKTNDQLEYIKKKLMAVNIHIAASSLTSAGFALATASFVAVGTRLSLEFSALAGQKAGGIVGAIAIYGVVQKAVNSAHRLHMTYPAYYSALYAKELEMMYFLIEPLFERAEAFKAQWVSDDEIADIIRRMIQ
;
A
#
# COMPACT_ATOMS: atom_id res chain seq x y z
N MET A 1 10.87 -5.76 12.31
CA MET A 1 11.56 -7.01 11.90
C MET A 1 11.84 -7.94 13.09
N PHE A 2 12.27 -7.42 14.26
CA PHE A 2 12.57 -8.23 15.46
C PHE A 2 11.40 -9.08 16.00
N TYR A 3 10.22 -8.49 16.27
CA TYR A 3 9.10 -9.21 16.87
C TYR A 3 8.47 -10.33 16.02
N ARG A 4 8.49 -10.18 14.69
CA ARG A 4 7.96 -11.20 13.77
C ARG A 4 8.74 -12.51 13.88
N ASN A 5 10.05 -12.41 14.08
CA ASN A 5 10.95 -13.54 14.22
C ASN A 5 10.86 -14.19 15.60
N GLU A 6 10.68 -13.40 16.67
CA GLU A 6 10.49 -13.94 18.03
C GLU A 6 9.22 -14.75 18.14
N VAL A 7 8.10 -14.28 17.58
CA VAL A 7 6.86 -15.06 17.65
C VAL A 7 6.92 -16.25 16.69
N ILE A 8 7.53 -16.15 15.50
CA ILE A 8 7.80 -17.34 14.67
C ILE A 8 8.62 -18.36 15.45
N SER A 9 9.67 -17.90 16.14
CA SER A 9 10.53 -18.75 16.96
C SER A 9 9.73 -19.40 18.10
N TYR A 10 8.87 -18.65 18.80
CA TYR A 10 7.98 -19.19 19.84
C TYR A 10 7.01 -20.23 19.27
N LEU A 11 6.32 -19.90 18.17
CA LEU A 11 5.38 -20.80 17.49
C LEU A 11 6.09 -22.08 17.03
N GLN A 12 7.30 -21.97 16.48
CA GLN A 12 8.13 -23.10 16.02
C GLN A 12 8.68 -23.93 17.18
N THR A 13 9.05 -23.28 18.29
CA THR A 13 9.55 -23.95 19.50
C THR A 13 8.43 -24.73 20.20
N ASN A 14 7.18 -24.26 20.09
CA ASN A 14 6.03 -24.90 20.69
C ASN A 14 5.42 -25.97 19.75
N LYS A 15 5.79 -27.24 19.96
CA LYS A 15 5.48 -28.38 19.06
C LYS A 15 4.02 -28.47 18.59
N ILE A 16 3.05 -28.20 19.47
CA ILE A 16 1.60 -28.24 19.11
C ILE A 16 1.24 -27.09 18.16
N LEU A 17 1.82 -25.92 18.42
CA LEU A 17 1.52 -24.69 17.69
C LEU A 17 2.25 -24.66 16.34
N ALA A 18 3.49 -25.15 16.30
CA ALA A 18 4.25 -25.41 15.08
C ALA A 18 3.49 -26.37 14.15
N LEU A 19 2.95 -27.47 14.69
CA LEU A 19 2.16 -28.43 13.90
C LEU A 19 0.85 -27.83 13.39
N LYS A 20 0.22 -26.92 14.12
CA LYS A 20 -0.99 -26.22 13.66
C LYS A 20 -0.66 -25.20 12.57
N LEU A 21 0.42 -24.45 12.73
CA LEU A 21 0.95 -23.52 11.73
C LEU A 21 1.29 -24.25 10.43
N ASP A 22 2.04 -25.33 10.51
CA ASP A 22 2.46 -26.12 9.35
C ASP A 22 1.26 -26.74 8.62
N ARG A 23 0.27 -27.26 9.36
CA ARG A 23 -0.99 -27.74 8.78
C ARG A 23 -1.82 -26.63 8.14
N ALA A 24 -1.85 -25.44 8.73
CA ALA A 24 -2.54 -24.30 8.16
C ALA A 24 -1.89 -23.88 6.83
N LEU A 25 -0.55 -23.82 6.79
CA LEU A 25 0.19 -23.51 5.56
C LEU A 25 -0.01 -24.59 4.49
N THR A 26 0.15 -25.87 4.84
CA THR A 26 -0.02 -27.01 3.92
C THR A 26 -1.46 -27.16 3.43
N GLY A 27 -2.44 -26.89 4.30
CA GLY A 27 -3.87 -26.93 3.95
C GLY A 27 -4.27 -25.82 2.98
N VAL A 28 -3.64 -24.65 3.07
CA VAL A 28 -3.84 -23.52 2.14
C VAL A 28 -3.20 -23.79 0.79
N GLU A 29 -2.00 -24.36 0.76
CA GLU A 29 -1.29 -24.74 -0.47
C GLU A 29 -2.11 -25.72 -1.33
N LYS A 30 -2.77 -26.70 -0.69
CA LYS A 30 -3.64 -27.67 -1.38
C LYS A 30 -4.98 -27.11 -1.84
N ALA A 31 -5.45 -26.00 -1.27
CA ALA A 31 -6.80 -25.50 -1.50
C ALA A 31 -6.90 -24.55 -2.71
N VAL A 32 -5.87 -23.75 -3.02
CA VAL A 32 -5.94 -22.74 -4.10
C VAL A 32 -4.55 -22.40 -4.65
N SER A 33 -4.09 -23.08 -5.71
CA SER A 33 -2.74 -22.87 -6.27
C SER A 33 -2.45 -21.45 -6.82
N ASN A 34 -3.47 -20.59 -6.97
CA ASN A 34 -3.32 -19.23 -7.53
C ASN A 34 -3.46 -18.07 -6.50
N GLN A 35 -3.76 -18.32 -5.22
CA GLN A 35 -3.93 -17.28 -4.17
C GLN A 35 -3.17 -17.61 -2.86
N ILE A 36 -2.08 -18.37 -2.98
CA ILE A 36 -1.35 -18.95 -1.83
C ILE A 36 -0.80 -17.86 -0.89
N GLU A 37 -0.28 -16.76 -1.43
CA GLU A 37 0.41 -15.74 -0.63
C GLU A 37 -0.51 -14.98 0.33
N SER A 38 -1.70 -14.55 -0.11
CA SER A 38 -2.63 -13.78 0.73
C SER A 38 -3.28 -14.65 1.80
N ILE A 39 -3.67 -15.89 1.46
CA ILE A 39 -4.33 -16.79 2.40
C ILE A 39 -3.32 -17.29 3.46
N GLY A 40 -2.08 -17.59 3.06
CA GLY A 40 -1.00 -17.93 4.01
C GLY A 40 -0.67 -16.77 4.95
N ALA A 41 -0.60 -15.54 4.44
CA ALA A 41 -0.37 -14.35 5.25
C ALA A 41 -1.52 -14.07 6.25
N GLY A 42 -2.77 -14.32 5.85
CA GLY A 42 -3.94 -14.19 6.72
C GLY A 42 -3.97 -15.24 7.83
N ALA A 43 -3.63 -16.50 7.52
CA ALA A 43 -3.50 -17.57 8.50
C ALA A 43 -2.38 -17.27 9.51
N MET A 44 -1.26 -16.73 9.05
CA MET A 44 -0.16 -16.32 9.92
C MET A 44 -0.57 -15.19 10.88
N ARG A 45 -1.29 -14.17 10.39
CA ARG A 45 -1.81 -13.08 11.24
C ARG A 45 -2.82 -13.60 12.28
N MET A 46 -3.69 -14.53 11.92
CA MET A 46 -4.62 -15.17 12.87
C MET A 46 -3.88 -15.96 13.97
N LEU A 47 -2.77 -16.63 13.62
CA LEU A 47 -1.91 -17.29 14.60
C LEU A 47 -1.18 -16.29 15.49
N TYR A 48 -0.72 -15.15 14.96
CA TYR A 48 -0.12 -14.11 15.79
C TYR A 48 -1.10 -13.48 16.78
N TYR A 49 -2.41 -13.53 16.53
CA TYR A 49 -3.41 -13.13 17.54
C TYR A 49 -3.41 -14.02 18.79
N THR A 50 -2.81 -15.22 18.75
CA THR A 50 -2.63 -16.01 19.99
C THR A 50 -1.69 -15.33 20.97
N SER A 51 -0.84 -14.40 20.52
CA SER A 51 0.04 -13.60 21.38
C SER A 51 -0.76 -12.71 22.34
N CYS A 52 -2.03 -12.41 22.04
CA CYS A 52 -2.93 -11.68 22.93
C CYS A 52 -3.32 -12.46 24.21
N PHE A 53 -3.02 -13.76 24.28
CA PHE A 53 -3.36 -14.62 25.42
C PHE A 53 -2.17 -14.89 26.36
N THR A 54 -1.02 -14.25 26.10
CA THR A 54 0.22 -14.41 26.85
C THR A 54 0.79 -13.05 27.21
N ASP A 55 1.05 -12.80 28.51
CA ASP A 55 1.54 -11.51 29.00
C ASP A 55 2.88 -11.09 28.36
N GLU A 56 3.71 -12.07 27.98
CA GLU A 56 5.04 -11.88 27.37
C GLU A 56 4.98 -11.29 25.95
N TYR A 57 3.87 -11.44 25.23
CA TYR A 57 3.73 -11.00 23.83
C TYR A 57 2.54 -10.05 23.62
N GLN A 58 2.16 -9.34 24.68
CA GLN A 58 1.06 -8.38 24.70
C GLN A 58 1.33 -7.18 23.77
N ASP A 59 2.58 -6.79 23.61
CA ASP A 59 3.05 -5.74 22.71
C ASP A 59 2.80 -6.09 21.23
N VAL A 60 3.06 -7.35 20.83
CA VAL A 60 2.76 -7.87 19.48
C VAL A 60 1.26 -7.85 19.21
N CYS A 61 0.45 -8.13 20.23
CA CYS A 61 -1.01 -8.02 20.14
C CYS A 61 -1.47 -6.56 19.98
N GLN A 62 -0.89 -5.62 20.74
CA GLN A 62 -1.22 -4.20 20.63
C GLN A 62 -0.83 -3.63 19.27
N GLN A 63 0.32 -4.04 18.73
CA GLN A 63 0.72 -3.64 17.39
C GLN A 63 -0.28 -4.11 16.32
N GLN A 64 -0.70 -5.38 16.36
CA GLN A 64 -1.68 -5.91 15.42
C GLN A 64 -3.03 -5.17 15.51
N LYS A 65 -3.50 -4.87 16.72
CA LYS A 65 -4.71 -4.07 16.92
C LYS A 65 -4.60 -2.68 16.31
N ASN A 66 -3.46 -2.02 16.46
CA ASN A 66 -3.22 -0.70 15.89
C ASN A 66 -3.18 -0.73 14.36
N GLU A 67 -2.51 -1.72 13.77
CA GLU A 67 -2.47 -1.93 12.33
C GLU A 67 -3.86 -2.23 11.75
N ASP A 68 -4.66 -3.07 12.42
CA ASP A 68 -6.03 -3.39 12.01
C ASP A 68 -6.94 -2.15 12.08
N LEU A 69 -6.77 -1.31 13.11
CA LEU A 69 -7.50 -0.05 13.25
C LEU A 69 -7.19 0.93 12.11
N ARG A 70 -5.91 1.10 11.78
CA ARG A 70 -5.46 1.98 10.69
C ARG A 70 -5.91 1.48 9.32
N PHE A 71 -5.85 0.17 9.08
CA PHE A 71 -6.41 -0.41 7.88
C PHE A 71 -7.91 -0.12 7.77
N LYS A 72 -8.66 -0.29 8.86
CA LYS A 72 -10.09 0.02 8.92
C LYS A 72 -10.37 1.51 8.63
N GLN A 73 -9.56 2.43 9.16
CA GLN A 73 -9.68 3.86 8.87
C GLN A 73 -9.49 4.15 7.38
N GLY A 74 -8.47 3.58 6.74
CA GLY A 74 -8.27 3.68 5.29
C GLY A 74 -9.45 3.15 4.48
N VAL A 75 -10.07 2.03 4.90
CA VAL A 75 -11.29 1.50 4.26
C VAL A 75 -12.49 2.43 4.46
N ILE A 76 -12.68 2.99 5.66
CA ILE A 76 -13.75 3.98 5.90
C ILE A 76 -13.57 5.21 5.02
N TYR A 77 -12.34 5.68 4.87
CA TYR A 77 -12.02 6.80 3.99
C TYR A 77 -12.38 6.50 2.53
N LEU A 78 -11.98 5.32 2.02
CA LEU A 78 -12.33 4.87 0.67
C LEU A 78 -13.84 4.92 0.42
N LEU A 79 -14.63 4.38 1.36
CA LEU A 79 -16.09 4.33 1.25
C LEU A 79 -16.75 5.71 1.27
N ARG A 80 -16.11 6.72 1.89
CA ARG A 80 -16.65 8.08 2.01
C ARG A 80 -16.23 9.01 0.87
N HIS A 81 -15.00 8.89 0.39
CA HIS A 81 -14.40 9.85 -0.55
C HIS A 81 -14.23 9.31 -1.98
N GLY A 82 -14.34 7.99 -2.19
CA GLY A 82 -14.48 7.36 -3.51
C GLY A 82 -13.22 7.26 -4.37
N ASN A 83 -12.28 8.22 -4.31
CA ASN A 83 -11.08 8.22 -5.17
C ASN A 83 -9.75 8.18 -4.39
N LEU A 84 -9.56 7.10 -3.64
CA LEU A 84 -8.37 6.87 -2.83
C LEU A 84 -7.07 6.84 -3.65
N VAL A 85 -7.07 6.30 -4.87
CA VAL A 85 -5.87 6.27 -5.74
C VAL A 85 -5.43 7.69 -6.09
N TYR A 86 -6.38 8.55 -6.47
CA TYR A 86 -6.08 9.95 -6.71
C TYR A 86 -5.51 10.63 -5.45
N ASP A 87 -6.11 10.41 -4.27
CA ASP A 87 -5.62 11.04 -3.03
C ASP A 87 -4.20 10.58 -2.67
N LEU A 88 -3.90 9.29 -2.82
CA LEU A 88 -2.56 8.74 -2.63
C LEU A 88 -1.55 9.38 -3.61
N LEU A 89 -1.89 9.43 -4.89
CA LEU A 89 -1.04 10.04 -5.93
C LEU A 89 -0.87 11.55 -5.74
N LYS A 90 -1.93 12.24 -5.31
CA LYS A 90 -1.89 13.67 -5.02
C LYS A 90 -0.89 13.96 -3.92
N ILE A 91 -0.93 13.21 -2.81
CA ILE A 91 0.02 13.38 -1.70
C ILE A 91 1.45 13.09 -2.17
N TYR A 92 1.65 12.11 -3.04
CA TYR A 92 2.96 11.81 -3.63
C TYR A 92 3.49 12.98 -4.47
N PHE A 93 2.70 13.47 -5.43
CA PHE A 93 3.11 14.59 -6.28
C PHE A 93 3.26 15.91 -5.50
N GLU A 94 2.48 16.11 -4.43
CA GLU A 94 2.70 17.21 -3.49
C GLU A 94 4.10 17.13 -2.85
N GLN A 95 4.62 15.93 -2.55
CA GLN A 95 6.01 15.78 -2.07
C GLN A 95 7.04 16.09 -3.16
N ILE A 96 6.83 15.59 -4.39
CA ILE A 96 7.76 15.78 -5.51
C ILE A 96 7.88 17.26 -5.91
N PHE A 97 6.75 17.97 -5.93
CA PHE A 97 6.71 19.36 -6.41
C PHE A 97 6.84 20.40 -5.30
N LYS A 98 6.89 20.01 -4.03
CA LYS A 98 6.87 20.92 -2.86
C LYS A 98 7.87 22.07 -2.96
N PHE A 99 9.06 21.79 -3.46
CA PHE A 99 10.19 22.74 -3.52
C PHE A 99 10.59 23.14 -4.95
N LYS A 100 9.76 22.83 -5.95
CA LYS A 100 10.03 23.20 -7.35
C LYS A 100 9.59 24.64 -7.61
N THR A 101 10.39 25.36 -8.40
CA THR A 101 10.01 26.69 -8.90
C THR A 101 9.02 26.58 -10.06
N ASN A 102 8.34 27.69 -10.37
CA ASN A 102 7.43 27.74 -11.52
C ASN A 102 8.12 27.37 -12.83
N ASP A 103 9.37 27.80 -13.03
CA ASP A 103 10.14 27.49 -14.25
C ASP A 103 10.44 25.99 -14.37
N GLN A 104 10.75 25.31 -13.26
CA GLN A 104 10.95 23.86 -13.25
C GLN A 104 9.64 23.12 -13.56
N LEU A 105 8.52 23.57 -12.98
CA LEU A 105 7.21 22.99 -13.28
C LEU A 105 6.82 23.20 -14.74
N GLU A 106 7.14 24.35 -15.32
CA GLU A 106 6.90 24.63 -16.75
C GLU A 106 7.78 23.75 -17.64
N TYR A 107 9.04 23.53 -17.27
CA TYR A 107 9.93 22.62 -17.96
C TYR A 107 9.38 21.19 -17.99
N ILE A 108 8.98 20.66 -16.83
CA ILE A 108 8.34 19.33 -16.70
C ILE A 108 7.08 19.27 -17.56
N LYS A 109 6.22 20.31 -17.50
CA LYS A 109 5.00 20.39 -18.31
C LYS A 109 5.30 20.33 -19.81
N LYS A 110 6.28 21.09 -20.30
CA LYS A 110 6.69 21.08 -21.72
C LYS A 110 7.18 19.70 -22.16
N LYS A 111 7.97 19.02 -21.32
CA LYS A 111 8.45 17.66 -21.59
C LYS A 111 7.31 16.65 -21.68
N LEU A 112 6.35 16.73 -20.78
CA LEU A 112 5.15 15.88 -20.82
C LEU A 112 4.30 16.15 -22.06
N MET A 113 4.12 17.42 -22.46
CA MET A 113 3.41 17.77 -23.69
C MET A 113 4.09 17.22 -24.95
N ALA A 114 5.42 17.17 -24.98
CA ALA A 114 6.18 16.60 -26.10
C ALA A 114 5.92 15.10 -26.32
N VAL A 115 5.46 14.39 -25.27
CA VAL A 115 5.02 12.98 -25.34
C VAL A 115 3.50 12.85 -25.30
N ASN A 116 2.78 13.91 -25.68
CA ASN A 116 1.32 13.99 -25.77
C ASN A 116 0.55 13.85 -24.43
N ILE A 117 1.20 14.18 -23.30
CA ILE A 117 0.58 14.26 -21.97
C ILE A 117 0.28 15.72 -21.65
N HIS A 118 -1.00 16.11 -21.70
CA HIS A 118 -1.43 17.49 -21.50
C HIS A 118 -1.96 17.70 -20.08
N ILE A 119 -1.11 18.24 -19.21
CA ILE A 119 -1.51 18.57 -17.83
C ILE A 119 -2.20 19.94 -17.81
N ALA A 120 -3.50 19.92 -17.48
CA ALA A 120 -4.34 21.11 -17.37
C ALA A 120 -4.13 21.87 -16.04
N ALA A 121 -2.92 22.39 -15.81
CA ALA A 121 -2.65 23.33 -14.73
C ALA A 121 -2.74 24.76 -15.26
N SER A 122 -3.76 25.51 -14.81
CA SER A 122 -4.01 26.93 -15.16
C SER A 122 -3.11 27.89 -14.36
N SER A 123 -2.67 27.48 -13.18
CA SER A 123 -1.61 28.13 -12.41
C SER A 123 -0.48 27.12 -12.15
N LEU A 124 0.77 27.49 -12.46
CA LEU A 124 1.97 26.68 -12.21
C LEU A 124 2.38 26.71 -10.73
N THR A 125 1.41 26.61 -9.82
CA THR A 125 1.72 26.38 -8.40
C THR A 125 2.05 24.90 -8.20
N SER A 126 2.94 24.59 -7.27
CA SER A 126 3.29 23.20 -6.93
C SER A 126 2.06 22.36 -6.58
N ALA A 127 1.13 22.91 -5.79
CA ALA A 127 -0.12 22.25 -5.42
C ALA A 127 -1.06 22.02 -6.61
N GLY A 128 -1.24 23.03 -7.48
CA GLY A 128 -2.07 22.91 -8.68
C GLY A 128 -1.51 21.90 -9.67
N PHE A 129 -0.19 21.89 -9.86
CA PHE A 129 0.49 20.93 -10.72
C PHE A 129 0.43 19.51 -10.15
N ALA A 130 0.61 19.33 -8.83
CA ALA A 130 0.43 18.05 -8.16
C ALA A 130 -0.98 17.49 -8.36
N LEU A 131 -2.00 18.32 -8.19
CA LEU A 131 -3.40 17.96 -8.40
C LEU A 131 -3.66 17.50 -9.83
N ALA A 132 -3.24 18.30 -10.81
CA ALA A 132 -3.48 18.00 -12.22
C ALA A 132 -2.72 16.73 -12.66
N THR A 133 -1.48 16.56 -12.20
CA THR A 133 -0.68 15.36 -12.48
C THR A 133 -1.31 14.12 -11.84
N ALA A 134 -1.73 14.19 -10.58
CA ALA A 134 -2.37 13.09 -9.87
C ALA A 134 -3.66 12.64 -10.54
N SER A 135 -4.52 13.58 -10.96
CA SER A 135 -5.74 13.28 -11.71
C SER A 135 -5.43 12.58 -13.03
N PHE A 136 -4.46 13.09 -13.79
CA PHE A 136 -4.09 12.53 -15.09
C PHE A 136 -3.54 11.11 -14.94
N VAL A 137 -2.63 10.89 -13.98
CA VAL A 137 -2.07 9.57 -13.69
C VAL A 137 -3.17 8.63 -13.19
N ALA A 138 -4.01 9.04 -12.26
CA ALA A 138 -5.10 8.19 -11.75
C ALA A 138 -6.04 7.70 -12.87
N VAL A 139 -6.38 8.58 -13.83
CA VAL A 139 -7.20 8.23 -15.00
C VAL A 139 -6.44 7.37 -16.00
N GLY A 140 -5.16 7.67 -16.25
CA GLY A 140 -4.33 6.94 -17.21
C GLY A 140 -3.92 5.55 -16.75
N THR A 141 -3.79 5.35 -15.43
CA THR A 141 -3.37 4.08 -14.86
C THR A 141 -4.44 3.01 -15.01
N ARG A 142 -4.05 1.85 -15.52
CA ARG A 142 -4.88 0.63 -15.49
C ARG A 142 -4.77 -0.07 -14.14
N LEU A 143 -5.06 0.63 -13.05
CA LEU A 143 -5.18 0.00 -11.75
C LEU A 143 -6.55 -0.66 -11.69
N SER A 144 -6.61 -1.98 -11.90
CA SER A 144 -7.78 -2.78 -11.55
C SER A 144 -7.89 -2.80 -10.02
N LEU A 145 -8.62 -1.82 -9.46
CA LEU A 145 -8.99 -1.84 -8.04
C LEU A 145 -10.08 -2.91 -7.85
N GLU A 146 -9.69 -4.18 -7.96
CA GLU A 146 -10.54 -5.30 -7.58
C GLU A 146 -10.61 -5.36 -6.05
N PHE A 147 -11.40 -4.45 -5.47
CA PHE A 147 -11.89 -4.52 -4.09
C PHE A 147 -13.02 -5.57 -3.93
N SER A 148 -13.21 -6.43 -4.93
CA SER A 148 -14.20 -7.52 -4.93
C SER A 148 -13.99 -8.52 -3.79
N ALA A 149 -12.76 -8.64 -3.27
CA ALA A 149 -12.45 -9.44 -2.08
C ALA A 149 -13.08 -8.90 -0.78
N LEU A 150 -13.37 -7.59 -0.69
CA LEU A 150 -14.01 -6.97 0.48
C LEU A 150 -15.52 -6.78 0.28
N ALA A 151 -15.98 -6.63 -0.95
CA ALA A 151 -17.39 -6.41 -1.27
C ALA A 151 -18.18 -7.69 -1.61
N GLY A 152 -17.51 -8.80 -1.93
CA GLY A 152 -18.23 -9.98 -2.40
C GLY A 152 -17.42 -11.27 -2.36
N GLN A 153 -17.46 -11.96 -1.22
CA GLN A 153 -17.70 -13.40 -1.28
C GLN A 153 -18.79 -13.80 -0.30
N LYS A 154 -19.86 -14.34 -0.87
CA LYS A 154 -20.87 -15.19 -0.22
C LYS A 154 -20.25 -16.51 0.29
N ALA A 155 -19.08 -16.47 0.93
CA ALA A 155 -18.44 -17.61 1.57
C ALA A 155 -18.41 -17.34 3.08
N GLY A 156 -19.57 -17.45 3.73
CA GLY A 156 -19.80 -17.13 5.14
C GLY A 156 -19.11 -18.08 6.13
N GLY A 157 -17.79 -18.27 6.03
CA GLY A 157 -16.99 -19.13 6.90
C GLY A 157 -15.54 -18.68 7.04
N ILE A 158 -14.72 -19.52 7.68
CA ILE A 158 -13.30 -19.29 8.03
C ILE A 158 -12.46 -18.82 6.82
N VAL A 159 -12.77 -19.29 5.62
CA VAL A 159 -12.08 -18.92 4.37
C VAL A 159 -12.21 -17.42 4.05
N GLY A 160 -13.39 -16.83 4.27
CA GLY A 160 -13.61 -15.40 4.05
C GLY A 160 -12.83 -14.53 5.04
N ALA A 161 -12.75 -14.96 6.31
CA ALA A 161 -11.97 -14.25 7.33
C ALA A 161 -10.45 -14.29 7.04
N ILE A 162 -9.92 -15.45 6.61
CA ILE A 162 -8.49 -15.58 6.25
C ILE A 162 -8.14 -14.70 5.04
N ALA A 163 -9.02 -14.63 4.04
CA ALA A 163 -8.82 -13.76 2.88
C ALA A 163 -8.73 -12.27 3.27
N ILE A 164 -9.59 -11.80 4.18
CA ILE A 164 -9.57 -10.42 4.70
C ILE A 164 -8.25 -10.14 5.44
N TYR A 165 -7.81 -11.04 6.33
CA TYR A 165 -6.54 -10.85 7.04
C TYR A 165 -5.31 -10.93 6.13
N GLY A 166 -5.40 -11.64 5.01
CA GLY A 166 -4.39 -11.62 3.95
C GLY A 166 -4.21 -10.23 3.33
N VAL A 167 -5.32 -9.53 3.06
CA VAL A 167 -5.29 -8.16 2.55
C VAL A 167 -4.70 -7.19 3.57
N VAL A 168 -5.09 -7.31 4.84
CA VAL A 168 -4.52 -6.49 5.93
C VAL A 168 -3.01 -6.71 6.01
N GLN A 169 -2.55 -7.96 5.97
CA GLN A 169 -1.11 -8.24 6.04
C GLN A 169 -0.35 -7.71 4.82
N LYS A 170 -0.95 -7.74 3.61
CA LYS A 170 -0.39 -7.11 2.41
C LYS A 170 -0.26 -5.59 2.61
N ALA A 171 -1.29 -4.94 3.15
CA ALA A 171 -1.27 -3.53 3.49
C ALA A 171 -0.16 -3.18 4.50
N VAL A 172 -0.01 -3.96 5.59
CA VAL A 172 1.07 -3.76 6.57
C VAL A 172 2.44 -3.87 5.92
N ASN A 173 2.68 -4.93 5.14
CA ASN A 173 3.97 -5.16 4.49
C ASN A 173 4.31 -4.04 3.51
N SER A 174 3.32 -3.59 2.74
CA SER A 174 3.45 -2.49 1.78
C SER A 174 3.75 -1.16 2.47
N ALA A 175 3.00 -0.82 3.52
CA ALA A 175 3.23 0.38 4.33
C ALA A 175 4.61 0.35 5.00
N HIS A 176 5.06 -0.82 5.48
CA HIS A 176 6.38 -0.99 6.07
C HIS A 176 7.51 -0.82 5.04
N ARG A 177 7.37 -1.41 3.84
CA ARG A 177 8.32 -1.16 2.75
C ARG A 177 8.38 0.32 2.40
N LEU A 178 7.22 0.97 2.28
CA LEU A 178 7.16 2.41 2.02
C LEU A 178 7.85 3.23 3.11
N HIS A 179 7.69 2.86 4.38
CA HIS A 179 8.38 3.52 5.48
C HIS A 179 9.90 3.49 5.33
N MET A 180 10.45 2.39 4.79
CA MET A 180 11.88 2.25 4.54
C MET A 180 12.34 2.92 3.25
N THR A 181 11.58 2.79 2.17
CA THR A 181 11.99 3.26 0.84
C THR A 181 11.73 4.74 0.63
N TYR A 182 10.65 5.29 1.20
CA TYR A 182 10.31 6.69 1.10
C TYR A 182 9.64 7.23 2.39
N PRO A 183 10.43 7.49 3.45
CA PRO A 183 9.91 7.89 4.77
C PRO A 183 9.06 9.16 4.75
N ALA A 184 9.40 10.15 3.91
CA ALA A 184 8.64 11.40 3.83
C ALA A 184 7.24 11.20 3.26
N TYR A 185 7.11 10.39 2.19
CA TYR A 185 5.81 10.05 1.64
C TYR A 185 5.01 9.16 2.59
N TYR A 186 5.64 8.17 3.23
CA TYR A 186 5.00 7.39 4.30
C TYR A 186 4.41 8.29 5.39
N SER A 187 5.18 9.26 5.88
CA SER A 187 4.77 10.15 6.97
C SER A 187 3.59 11.04 6.55
N ALA A 188 3.59 11.51 5.29
CA ALA A 188 2.50 12.29 4.73
C ALA A 188 1.19 11.49 4.61
N LEU A 189 1.29 10.20 4.25
CA LEU A 189 0.14 9.29 4.25
C LEU A 189 -0.34 8.94 5.66
N TYR A 190 0.62 8.69 6.58
CA TYR A 190 0.34 8.36 7.98
C TYR A 190 -0.45 9.45 8.69
N ALA A 191 -0.10 10.71 8.46
CA ALA A 191 -0.81 11.86 9.01
C ALA A 191 -2.29 11.95 8.55
N LYS A 192 -2.65 11.21 7.50
CA LYS A 192 -4.02 11.12 6.98
C LYS A 192 -4.64 9.72 7.14
N GLU A 193 -3.95 8.79 7.82
CA GLU A 193 -4.37 7.39 8.02
C GLU A 193 -4.56 6.62 6.68
N LEU A 194 -3.78 6.98 5.65
CA LEU A 194 -3.86 6.40 4.29
C LEU A 194 -2.67 5.52 3.91
N GLU A 195 -1.64 5.43 4.74
CA GLU A 195 -0.42 4.68 4.47
C GLU A 195 -0.67 3.18 4.29
N MET A 196 -1.64 2.64 5.02
CA MET A 196 -2.08 1.25 4.87
C MET A 196 -2.74 1.00 3.51
N MET A 197 -3.18 2.03 2.81
CA MET A 197 -3.77 1.94 1.48
C MET A 197 -2.74 2.01 0.35
N TYR A 198 -1.46 2.26 0.66
CA TYR A 198 -0.40 2.36 -0.33
C TYR A 198 -0.28 1.11 -1.21
N PHE A 199 -0.60 -0.08 -0.69
CA PHE A 199 -0.57 -1.33 -1.45
C PHE A 199 -1.41 -1.31 -2.74
N LEU A 200 -2.37 -0.39 -2.85
CA LEU A 200 -3.18 -0.20 -4.05
C LEU A 200 -2.41 0.41 -5.22
N ILE A 201 -1.41 1.23 -4.93
CA ILE A 201 -0.58 1.93 -5.92
C ILE A 201 0.89 1.47 -5.89
N GLU A 202 1.25 0.57 -4.97
CA GLU A 202 2.60 0.01 -4.91
C GLU A 202 3.08 -0.63 -6.23
N PRO A 203 2.27 -1.44 -6.95
CA PRO A 203 2.70 -2.01 -8.23
C PRO A 203 2.98 -0.94 -9.30
N LEU A 204 2.26 0.18 -9.24
CA LEU A 204 2.49 1.33 -10.11
C LEU A 204 3.84 1.97 -9.79
N PHE A 205 4.15 2.13 -8.50
CA PHE A 205 5.41 2.73 -8.05
C PHE A 205 6.63 1.88 -8.40
N GLU A 206 6.53 0.57 -8.26
CA GLU A 206 7.58 -0.37 -8.64
C GLU A 206 7.83 -0.33 -10.16
N ARG A 207 6.77 -0.39 -10.97
CA ARG A 207 6.87 -0.34 -12.43
C ARG A 207 7.46 0.97 -12.95
N ALA A 208 7.02 2.10 -12.39
CA ALA A 208 7.43 3.42 -12.84
C ALA A 208 8.72 3.92 -12.18
N GLU A 209 9.31 3.15 -11.26
CA GLU A 209 10.47 3.54 -10.43
C GLU A 209 10.23 4.85 -9.65
N ALA A 210 9.00 5.04 -9.18
CA ALA A 210 8.50 6.29 -8.60
C ALA A 210 9.26 6.76 -7.35
N PHE A 211 9.90 5.84 -6.62
CA PHE A 211 10.67 6.15 -5.41
C PHE A 211 11.91 7.03 -5.68
N LYS A 212 12.42 7.01 -6.93
CA LYS A 212 13.59 7.80 -7.33
C LYS A 212 13.26 9.27 -7.58
N ALA A 213 11.99 9.62 -7.80
CA ALA A 213 11.56 10.94 -8.26
C ALA A 213 12.05 12.13 -7.41
N GLN A 214 12.32 11.92 -6.12
CA GLN A 214 12.80 12.97 -5.21
C GLN A 214 14.30 13.31 -5.39
N TRP A 215 15.08 12.41 -6.02
CA TRP A 215 16.55 12.51 -6.14
C TRP A 215 17.04 12.73 -7.57
N VAL A 216 16.11 12.84 -8.52
CA VAL A 216 16.41 12.83 -9.96
C VAL A 216 16.12 14.18 -10.61
N SER A 217 16.63 14.36 -11.82
CA SER A 217 16.43 15.56 -12.62
C SER A 217 14.96 15.80 -12.98
N ASP A 218 14.62 17.04 -13.35
CA ASP A 218 13.26 17.38 -13.80
C ASP A 218 12.86 16.59 -15.06
N ASP A 219 13.83 16.23 -15.91
CA ASP A 219 13.64 15.34 -17.05
C ASP A 219 13.21 13.93 -16.62
N GLU A 220 13.92 13.35 -15.65
CA GLU A 220 13.60 12.03 -15.13
C GLU A 220 12.25 11.99 -14.40
N ILE A 221 11.83 13.09 -13.76
CA ILE A 221 10.49 13.21 -13.18
C ILE A 221 9.41 13.09 -14.27
N ALA A 222 9.59 13.76 -15.41
CA ALA A 222 8.65 13.64 -16.54
C ALA A 222 8.60 12.20 -17.09
N ASP A 223 9.75 11.53 -17.17
CA ASP A 223 9.83 10.12 -17.59
C ASP A 223 9.16 9.16 -16.59
N ILE A 224 9.26 9.41 -15.29
CA ILE A 224 8.53 8.66 -14.25
C ILE A 224 7.03 8.84 -14.44
N ILE A 225 6.54 10.08 -14.61
CA ILE A 225 5.12 10.35 -14.85
C ILE A 225 4.63 9.62 -16.11
N ARG A 226 5.40 9.66 -17.20
CA ARG A 226 5.07 8.91 -18.43
C ARG A 226 4.92 7.41 -18.16
N ARG A 227 5.87 6.81 -17.43
CA ARG A 227 5.85 5.38 -17.08
C ARG A 227 4.71 5.00 -16.14
N MET A 228 4.17 5.93 -15.36
CA MET A 228 2.99 5.66 -14.55
C MET A 228 1.72 5.51 -15.39
N ILE A 229 1.64 6.17 -16.55
CA ILE A 229 0.46 6.19 -17.40
C ILE A 229 0.42 5.01 -18.38
N GLN A 230 1.60 4.52 -18.80
CA GLN A 230 1.77 3.48 -19.82
C GLN A 230 1.87 2.08 -19.20
#